data_AF-A0A7H1ARW0-F1
#
_entry.id   AF-A0A7H1ARW0-F1
#
_cell.length_a   1.000
_cell.length_b   1.000
_cell.length_c   1.000
_cell.angle_alpha   90.00
_cell.angle_beta   90.00
_cell.angle_gamma   90.00
#
_symmetry.space_group_name_H-M   'P 1'
#
loop_
_entity.id
_entity.type
_entity.pdbx_description
1 polymer ?
#
loop_
_entity_poly.entity_id
_entity_poly.type
_entity_poly.pdbx_seq_one_letter_code
_entity_poly.pdbx_strand_id
1 'polypeptide(L)'
;MLRDYPEHIERLQNALYSVKDRRIKSTPPFKAAAWVLEDYLSGFIGEARAELITAEESGNPQDVALANKKLDLMFMARSGGGGMLNISDLAAYFQTKSRGI
;
A
#
# COMPACT_ATOMS: atom_id res chain seq x y z
N MET A 1 4.17 -11.02 6.92
CA MET A 1 3.31 -9.80 7.00
C MET A 1 4.19 -8.59 6.71
N LEU A 2 3.64 -7.40 6.40
CA LEU A 2 4.44 -6.18 6.12
C LEU A 2 5.51 -5.86 7.18
N ARG A 3 5.30 -6.29 8.43
CA ARG A 3 6.29 -6.21 9.52
C ARG A 3 7.66 -6.83 9.21
N ASP A 4 7.71 -7.76 8.26
CA ASP A 4 8.94 -8.44 7.85
C ASP A 4 9.73 -7.61 6.81
N TYR A 5 9.20 -6.45 6.41
CA TYR A 5 9.75 -5.53 5.40
C TYR A 5 9.79 -4.08 5.96
N PRO A 6 10.73 -3.78 6.87
CA PRO A 6 10.78 -2.49 7.57
C PRO A 6 10.91 -1.29 6.63
N GLU A 7 11.59 -1.45 5.50
CA GLU A 7 11.72 -0.42 4.47
C GLU A 7 10.37 -0.07 3.82
N HIS A 8 9.48 -1.04 3.67
CA HIS A 8 8.12 -0.81 3.17
C HIS A 8 7.28 -0.06 4.22
N ILE A 9 7.45 -0.39 5.50
CA ILE A 9 6.80 0.33 6.60
C ILE A 9 7.27 1.78 6.68
N GLU A 10 8.58 2.02 6.57
CA GLU A 10 9.15 3.37 6.57
C GLU A 10 8.62 4.20 5.41
N ARG A 11 8.54 3.63 4.20
CA ARG A 11 7.93 4.28 3.02
C ARG A 11 6.47 4.67 3.28
N LEU A 12 5.66 3.79 3.87
CA LEU A 12 4.28 4.10 4.23
C LEU A 12 4.20 5.22 5.29
N GLN A 13 5.06 5.19 6.31
CA GLN A 13 5.10 6.22 7.35
C GLN A 13 5.50 7.58 6.77
N ASN A 14 6.56 7.64 5.97
CA ASN A 14 7.00 8.87 5.31
C ASN A 14 5.92 9.44 4.39
N ALA A 15 5.22 8.57 3.65
CA ALA A 15 4.12 8.97 2.81
C ALA A 15 2.96 9.57 3.63
N LEU A 16 2.65 9.01 4.80
CA LEU A 16 1.66 9.58 5.73
C LEU A 16 2.11 10.92 6.35
N TYR A 17 3.38 11.04 6.74
CA TYR A 17 3.91 12.32 7.24
C TYR A 17 3.79 13.43 6.19
N SER A 18 4.04 13.11 4.92
CA SER A 18 3.88 14.07 3.81
C SER A 18 2.46 14.62 3.67
N VAL A 19 1.44 13.91 4.16
CA VAL A 19 0.05 14.38 4.13
C VAL A 19 -0.19 15.46 5.19
N LYS A 20 0.50 15.39 6.34
CA LYS A 20 0.38 16.37 7.43
C LYS A 20 0.96 17.74 7.06
N ASP A 21 2.03 17.75 6.27
CA ASP A 21 2.71 18.99 5.87
C ASP A 21 2.03 19.73 4.69
N ARG A 22 0.86 19.23 4.23
CA ARG A 22 0.08 19.85 3.14
C ARG A 22 -0.58 21.15 3.64
N ARG A 23 0.15 22.27 3.55
CA ARG A 23 -0.30 23.60 4.01
C ARG A 23 -1.64 24.07 3.47
N ILE A 24 -2.01 23.75 2.22
CA ILE A 24 -3.38 23.92 1.69
C ILE A 24 -3.61 22.84 0.63
N LYS A 25 -4.53 21.90 0.85
CA LYS A 25 -5.06 21.04 -0.22
C LYS A 25 -6.57 20.91 -0.11
N SER A 26 -7.24 21.03 -1.26
CA SER A 26 -8.68 20.84 -1.45
C SER A 26 -9.21 19.47 -1.01
N THR A 27 -8.31 18.54 -0.70
CA THR A 27 -8.62 17.17 -0.30
C THR A 27 -8.45 17.00 1.21
N PRO A 28 -9.48 16.54 1.94
CA PRO A 28 -9.39 16.30 3.38
C PRO A 28 -8.21 15.36 3.74
N PRO A 29 -7.50 15.62 4.85
CA PRO A 29 -6.31 14.86 5.23
C PRO A 29 -6.51 13.35 5.27
N PHE A 30 -7.66 12.87 5.77
CA PHE A 30 -7.96 11.44 5.82
C PHE A 30 -8.10 10.81 4.43
N LYS A 31 -8.75 11.50 3.48
CA LYS A 31 -8.84 11.06 2.08
C LYS A 31 -7.48 11.00 1.41
N ALA A 32 -6.67 12.02 1.64
CA ALA A 32 -5.32 12.09 1.11
C ALA A 32 -4.43 10.97 1.65
N ALA A 33 -4.54 10.65 2.95
CA ALA A 33 -3.82 9.54 3.56
C ALA A 33 -4.27 8.19 2.99
N ALA A 34 -5.58 7.97 2.84
CA ALA A 34 -6.13 6.75 2.25
C ALA A 34 -5.60 6.50 0.84
N TRP A 35 -5.65 7.52 -0.02
CA TRP A 35 -5.14 7.44 -1.40
C TRP A 35 -3.67 7.08 -1.44
N VAL A 36 -2.86 7.75 -0.63
CA VAL A 36 -1.41 7.54 -0.60
C VAL A 36 -1.07 6.11 -0.12
N LEU A 37 -1.77 5.59 0.89
CA LEU A 37 -1.56 4.22 1.35
C LEU A 37 -1.91 3.19 0.27
N GLU A 38 -3.05 3.35 -0.39
CA GLU A 38 -3.48 2.43 -1.45
C GLU A 38 -2.53 2.46 -2.66
N ASP A 39 -2.01 3.64 -3.00
CA ASP A 39 -1.02 3.83 -4.07
C ASP A 39 0.29 3.09 -3.77
N TYR A 40 0.87 3.29 -2.58
CA TYR A 40 2.09 2.60 -2.17
C TYR A 40 1.92 1.08 -2.10
N LEU A 41 0.80 0.59 -1.55
CA LEU A 41 0.51 -0.85 -1.51
C LEU A 41 0.38 -1.45 -2.91
N SER A 42 -0.18 -0.70 -3.86
CA SER A 42 -0.24 -1.12 -5.27
C SER A 42 1.15 -1.10 -5.92
N GLY A 43 1.98 -0.11 -5.58
CA GLY A 43 3.39 -0.04 -5.98
C GLY A 43 4.21 -1.25 -5.49
N PHE A 44 4.04 -1.66 -4.24
CA PHE A 44 4.73 -2.83 -3.69
C PHE A 44 4.40 -4.14 -4.42
N ILE A 45 3.16 -4.28 -4.93
CA ILE A 45 2.79 -5.41 -5.79
C ILE A 45 3.56 -5.35 -7.11
N GLY A 46 3.70 -4.15 -7.70
CA GLY A 46 4.49 -3.94 -8.90
C GLY A 46 5.97 -4.29 -8.71
N GLU A 47 6.56 -3.84 -7.61
CA GLU A 47 7.95 -4.16 -7.23
C GLU A 47 8.16 -5.66 -7.03
N ALA A 48 7.27 -6.33 -6.27
CA ALA A 48 7.35 -7.77 -6.05
C ALA A 48 7.17 -8.59 -7.34
N ARG A 49 6.36 -8.11 -8.30
CA ARG A 49 6.26 -8.74 -9.63
C ARG A 49 7.54 -8.60 -10.43
N ALA A 50 8.17 -7.43 -10.39
CA ALA A 50 9.46 -7.23 -11.07
C ALA A 50 10.54 -8.15 -10.50
N GLU A 51 10.60 -8.28 -9.17
CA GLU A 51 11.52 -9.20 -8.49
C GLU A 51 11.26 -10.67 -8.87
N LEU A 52 9.99 -11.08 -9.00
CA LEU A 52 9.65 -12.43 -9.45
C LEU A 52 10.15 -12.70 -10.88
N ILE A 53 9.94 -11.76 -11.81
CA ILE A 53 10.43 -11.90 -13.18
C ILE A 53 11.96 -12.06 -13.19
N THR A 54 12.68 -11.23 -12.45
CA THR A 54 14.14 -11.33 -12.33
C THR A 54 14.58 -12.67 -11.72
N ALA A 55 13.85 -13.17 -10.72
CA ALA A 55 14.14 -14.48 -10.12
C ALA A 55 13.89 -15.63 -11.11
N GLU A 56 12.82 -15.56 -11.91
CA GLU A 56 12.51 -16.53 -12.96
C GLU A 56 13.60 -16.56 -14.04
N GLU A 57 14.10 -15.38 -14.46
CA GLU A 57 15.20 -15.25 -15.41
C GLU A 57 16.52 -15.83 -14.88
N SER A 58 16.75 -15.75 -13.56
CA SER A 58 17.94 -16.35 -12.92
C SER A 58 17.90 -17.89 -12.88
N GLY A 59 16.72 -18.49 -13.03
CA GLY A 59 16.50 -19.94 -12.99
C GLY A 59 16.71 -20.59 -11.62
N ASN A 60 16.91 -19.83 -10.54
CA ASN A 60 17.06 -20.37 -9.19
C ASN A 60 15.69 -20.64 -8.54
N PRO A 61 15.32 -21.91 -8.27
CA PRO A 61 14.02 -22.23 -7.69
C PRO A 61 13.78 -21.63 -6.31
N GLN A 62 14.84 -21.42 -5.52
CA GLN A 62 14.73 -20.82 -4.19
C GLN A 62 14.37 -19.33 -4.28
N ASP A 63 14.97 -18.61 -5.23
CA ASP A 63 14.71 -17.18 -5.44
C ASP A 63 13.29 -16.97 -5.98
N VAL A 64 12.83 -17.84 -6.88
CA VAL A 64 11.45 -17.83 -7.40
C VAL A 64 10.44 -18.09 -6.28
N ALA A 65 10.70 -19.05 -5.39
CA ALA A 65 9.82 -19.33 -4.26
C ALA A 65 9.75 -18.15 -3.27
N LEU A 66 10.88 -17.50 -3.01
CA LEU A 66 10.95 -16.31 -2.15
C LEU A 66 10.19 -15.13 -2.76
N ALA A 67 10.38 -14.86 -4.05
CA ALA A 67 9.72 -13.76 -4.75
C ALA A 67 8.20 -13.97 -4.82
N ASN A 68 7.73 -15.20 -5.10
CA ASN A 68 6.30 -15.54 -5.04
C ASN A 68 5.70 -15.29 -3.66
N LYS A 69 6.39 -15.72 -2.59
CA LYS A 69 5.92 -15.49 -1.22
C LYS A 69 5.83 -13.99 -0.90
N LYS A 70 6.78 -13.19 -1.37
CA LYS A 70 6.73 -11.73 -1.22
C LYS A 70 5.54 -11.13 -1.96
N LEU A 71 5.30 -11.56 -3.20
CA LEU A 71 4.18 -11.11 -4.01
C LEU A 71 2.82 -11.41 -3.35
N ASP A 72 2.62 -12.64 -2.87
CA ASP A 72 1.41 -13.03 -2.15
C ASP A 72 1.17 -12.15 -0.91
N LEU A 73 2.24 -11.85 -0.16
CA LEU A 73 2.16 -10.97 1.01
C LEU A 73 1.73 -9.55 0.64
N MET A 74 2.24 -9.00 -0.48
CA MET A 74 1.84 -7.65 -0.94
C MET A 74 0.39 -7.64 -1.43
N PHE A 75 -0.06 -8.70 -2.10
CA PHE A 75 -1.47 -8.86 -2.46
C PHE A 75 -2.37 -8.93 -1.23
N MET A 76 -1.99 -9.73 -0.24
CA MET A 76 -2.76 -9.84 1.01
C MET A 76 -2.85 -8.50 1.73
N ALA A 77 -1.76 -7.71 1.76
CA ALA A 77 -1.76 -6.38 2.36
C ALA A 77 -2.72 -5.40 1.65
N ARG A 78 -2.87 -5.51 0.32
CA ARG A 78 -3.82 -4.70 -0.47
C ARG A 78 -5.25 -5.28 -0.51
N SER A 79 -5.45 -6.54 -0.10
CA SER A 79 -6.72 -7.26 -0.26
C SER A 79 -7.85 -6.78 0.67
N GLY A 80 -9.09 -7.20 0.38
CA GLY A 80 -10.27 -6.85 1.20
C GLY A 80 -10.48 -7.75 2.42
N GLY A 81 -9.88 -8.94 2.43
CA GLY A 81 -10.05 -9.97 3.48
C GLY A 81 -9.12 -9.79 4.68
N GLY A 82 -8.92 -8.56 5.15
CA GLY A 82 -7.98 -8.23 6.24
C GLY A 82 -6.82 -7.31 5.83
N GLY A 83 -6.74 -6.93 4.56
CA GLY A 83 -5.86 -5.88 4.05
C GLY A 83 -6.57 -4.53 3.86
N MET A 84 -5.97 -3.64 3.06
CA MET A 84 -6.38 -2.24 2.90
C MET A 84 -7.08 -1.95 1.56
N LEU A 85 -7.98 -2.83 1.09
CA LEU A 85 -8.57 -2.68 -0.26
C LEU A 85 -9.40 -1.39 -0.46
N ASN A 86 -10.06 -0.90 0.59
CA ASN A 86 -11.11 0.11 0.46
C ASN A 86 -11.02 1.23 1.53
N ILE A 87 -9.80 1.67 1.88
CA ILE A 87 -9.64 2.78 2.84
C ILE A 87 -10.15 4.09 2.23
N SER A 88 -9.99 4.27 0.92
CA SER A 88 -10.50 5.43 0.18
C SER A 88 -12.01 5.55 0.25
N ASP A 89 -12.73 4.44 0.13
CA ASP A 89 -14.20 4.41 0.23
C ASP A 89 -14.66 4.72 1.64
N LEU A 90 -13.96 4.16 2.64
CA LEU A 90 -14.18 4.50 4.05
C LEU A 90 -13.95 6.00 4.31
N ALA A 91 -12.91 6.58 3.72
CA ALA A 91 -12.64 8.01 3.82
C ALA A 91 -13.73 8.86 3.17
N ALA A 92 -14.25 8.45 2.01
CA ALA A 92 -15.36 9.12 1.35
C ALA A 92 -16.64 9.06 2.20
N TYR A 93 -16.93 7.92 2.83
CA TYR A 93 -18.08 7.77 3.72
C TYR A 93 -18.07 8.79 4.87
N PHE A 94 -16.96 8.90 5.59
CA PHE A 94 -16.85 9.84 6.72
C PHE A 94 -16.98 11.31 6.30
N GLN A 95 -16.46 11.70 5.13
CA GLN A 95 -16.63 13.05 4.59
C GLN A 95 -18.08 13.40 4.25
N THR A 96 -18.83 12.44 3.71
CA THR A 96 -20.25 12.62 3.40
C THR A 96 -21.05 12.79 4.69
N LYS A 97 -20.69 12.06 5.75
CA LYS A 97 -21.35 12.17 7.06
C LYS A 97 -20.96 13.44 7.82
N SER A 98 -19.73 13.94 7.70
CA SER A 98 -19.28 15.17 8.38
C SER A 98 -19.84 16.46 7.77
N ARG A 99 -20.41 16.41 6.55
CA ARG A 99 -21.09 17.55 5.91
C ARG A 99 -22.59 17.64 6.24
N GLY A 100 -23.14 16.66 6.94
CA GLY A 100 -24.58 16.54 7.23
C GLY A 100 -24.99 16.91 8.66
N ILE A 101 -24.14 17.63 9.42
CA ILE A 101 -24.41 18.16 10.77
C ILE A 101 -24.16 19.67 10.76
#